data_AF-A0A1V6ISM9-F1
#
_entry.id   AF-A0A1V6ISM9-F1
#
_cell.length_a   1.000
_cell.length_b   1.000
_cell.length_c   1.000
_cell.angle_alpha   90.00
_cell.angle_beta   90.00
_cell.angle_gamma   90.00
#
_symmetry.space_group_name_H-M   'P 1'
#
loop_
_entity.id
_entity.type
_entity.pdbx_description
1 polymer ?
#
loop_
_entity_poly.entity_id
_entity_poly.type
_entity_poly.pdbx_seq_one_letter_code
_entity_poly.pdbx_strand_id
1 'polypeptide(L)'
;MVANLTLIKKGEFGPALKLAKQYLSQKEELLHKATGWMLREIGKQNQSSLLNFLDQYASQMPRIMLRYSLEKLPPELREKYLKRRYELP
;
A
#
# COMPACT_ATOMS: atom_id res chain seq x y z
N MET A 1 -6.04 -11.30 0.79
CA MET A 1 -5.43 -10.12 1.45
C MET A 1 -5.62 -10.11 2.97
N VAL A 2 -6.85 -9.95 3.48
CA VAL A 2 -7.15 -9.75 4.93
C VAL A 2 -6.62 -10.86 5.84
N ALA A 3 -6.56 -12.11 5.37
CA ALA A 3 -5.98 -13.24 6.12
C ALA A 3 -4.51 -13.01 6.58
N ASN A 4 -3.78 -12.09 5.95
CA ASN A 4 -2.40 -11.75 6.34
C ASN A 4 -2.31 -10.86 7.59
N LEU A 5 -3.44 -10.37 8.13
CA LEU A 5 -3.42 -9.47 9.29
C LEU A 5 -2.66 -10.07 10.48
N THR A 6 -2.81 -11.38 10.73
CA THR A 6 -2.09 -12.07 11.81
C THR A 6 -0.58 -12.10 11.56
N LEU A 7 -0.15 -12.30 10.32
CA LEU A 7 1.27 -12.29 9.94
C LEU A 7 1.86 -10.88 10.07
N ILE A 8 1.12 -9.86 9.60
CA ILE A 8 1.51 -8.46 9.75
C ILE A 8 1.66 -8.10 11.24
N LYS A 9 0.76 -8.55 12.11
CA LYS A 9 0.89 -8.34 13.57
C LYS A 9 2.11 -9.03 14.20
N LYS A 10 2.67 -10.06 13.53
CA LYS A 10 3.90 -10.74 13.93
C LYS A 10 5.16 -10.16 13.28
N GLY A 11 5.03 -9.09 12.49
CA GLY A 11 6.16 -8.49 11.75
C GLY A 11 6.47 -9.18 10.42
N GLU A 12 5.67 -10.16 10.00
CA GLU A 12 5.87 -10.90 8.75
C GLU A 12 5.11 -10.22 7.59
N PHE A 13 5.79 -9.32 6.87
CA PHE A 13 5.17 -8.50 5.83
C PHE A 13 5.27 -9.09 4.42
N GLY A 14 6.25 -9.96 4.18
CA GLY A 14 6.58 -10.51 2.85
C GLY A 14 5.37 -11.09 2.10
N PRO A 15 4.55 -11.96 2.72
CA PRO A 15 3.37 -12.53 2.07
C PRO A 15 2.36 -11.46 1.63
N ALA A 16 2.07 -10.47 2.48
CA ALA A 16 1.15 -9.39 2.17
C ALA A 16 1.69 -8.46 1.06
N LEU A 17 2.97 -8.12 1.10
CA LEU A 17 3.62 -7.28 0.07
C LEU A 17 3.65 -7.98 -1.30
N LYS A 18 3.91 -9.30 -1.32
CA LYS A 18 3.88 -10.10 -2.55
C LYS A 18 2.49 -10.09 -3.19
N LEU A 19 1.44 -10.29 -2.39
CA LEU A 19 0.05 -10.22 -2.88
C LEU A 19 -0.32 -8.80 -3.32
N ALA A 20 0.08 -7.77 -2.55
CA ALA A 20 -0.20 -6.38 -2.91
C ALA A 20 0.37 -6.02 -4.29
N LYS A 21 1.57 -6.51 -4.62
CA LYS A 21 2.16 -6.36 -5.95
C LYS A 21 1.32 -7.04 -7.04
N GLN A 22 0.85 -8.25 -6.79
CA GLN A 22 0.01 -8.98 -7.76
C GLN A 22 -1.36 -8.32 -7.97
N TYR A 23 -1.86 -7.59 -6.97
CA TYR A 23 -3.16 -6.93 -7.03
C TYR A 23 -3.15 -5.52 -7.63
N LEU A 24 -2.00 -5.03 -8.11
CA LEU A 24 -1.91 -3.71 -8.75
C LEU A 24 -2.76 -3.62 -10.03
N SER A 25 -2.84 -4.71 -10.80
CA SER A 25 -3.54 -4.76 -12.08
C SER A 25 -4.99 -5.27 -11.98
N GLN A 26 -5.47 -5.54 -10.77
CA GLN A 26 -6.83 -6.05 -10.57
C GLN A 26 -7.86 -4.93 -10.69
N LYS A 27 -9.13 -5.28 -10.90
CA LYS A 27 -10.20 -4.29 -11.14
C LYS A 27 -11.13 -4.12 -9.94
N GLU A 28 -11.11 -5.09 -9.03
CA GLU A 28 -12.06 -5.18 -7.91
C GLU A 28 -11.75 -4.14 -6.84
N GLU A 29 -12.64 -3.16 -6.69
CA GLU A 29 -12.49 -2.08 -5.72
C GLU A 29 -12.34 -2.57 -4.28
N LEU A 30 -13.11 -3.58 -3.87
CA LEU A 30 -13.03 -4.13 -2.52
C LEU A 30 -11.67 -4.76 -2.24
N LEU A 31 -11.05 -5.39 -3.24
CA LEU A 31 -9.69 -5.92 -3.13
C LEU A 31 -8.68 -4.80 -2.94
N HIS A 32 -8.83 -3.68 -3.66
CA HIS A 32 -7.99 -2.49 -3.48
C HIS A 32 -8.13 -1.85 -2.11
N LYS A 33 -9.35 -1.77 -1.55
CA LYS A 33 -9.58 -1.29 -0.17
C LYS A 33 -8.89 -2.20 0.85
N ALA A 34 -9.09 -3.51 0.73
CA ALA A 34 -8.46 -4.49 1.61
C ALA A 34 -6.92 -4.43 1.53
N THR A 35 -6.39 -4.27 0.32
CA THR A 35 -4.94 -4.19 0.08
C THR A 35 -4.36 -2.89 0.63
N GLY A 36 -5.02 -1.76 0.38
CA GLY A 36 -4.64 -0.48 0.95
C GLY A 36 -4.65 -0.49 2.47
N TRP A 37 -5.65 -1.13 3.09
CA TRP A 37 -5.73 -1.30 4.54
C TRP A 37 -4.56 -2.13 5.08
N MET A 38 -4.24 -3.28 4.49
CA MET A 38 -3.12 -4.10 4.97
C MET A 38 -1.77 -3.39 4.80
N LEU A 39 -1.56 -2.64 3.71
CA LEU A 39 -0.37 -1.80 3.55
C LEU A 39 -0.29 -0.70 4.62
N ARG A 40 -1.43 -0.11 4.99
CA ARG A 40 -1.51 0.83 6.12
C ARG A 40 -1.13 0.18 7.44
N GLU A 41 -1.60 -1.04 7.71
CA GLU A 41 -1.23 -1.77 8.94
C GLU A 41 0.25 -2.17 8.97
N ILE A 42 0.85 -2.51 7.82
CA ILE A 42 2.31 -2.66 7.71
C ILE A 42 3.01 -1.35 8.05
N GLY A 43 2.59 -0.23 7.45
CA GLY A 43 3.20 1.08 7.67
C GLY A 43 3.15 1.57 9.12
N LYS A 44 2.09 1.20 9.87
CA LYS A 44 2.01 1.50 11.32
C LYS A 44 3.09 0.80 12.14
N GLN A 45 3.52 -0.39 11.73
CA GLN A 45 4.54 -1.17 12.44
C GLN A 45 5.94 -0.95 11.88
N ASN A 46 6.05 -0.82 10.56
CA ASN A 46 7.31 -0.64 9.84
C ASN A 46 7.09 0.29 8.65
N GLN A 47 7.23 1.59 8.91
CA GLN A 47 7.06 2.63 7.89
C GLN A 47 8.00 2.42 6.71
N SER A 48 9.26 2.02 6.94
CA SER A 48 10.24 1.79 5.88
C SER A 48 9.79 0.73 4.86
N SER A 49 9.15 -0.35 5.32
CA SER A 49 8.62 -1.40 4.44
C SER A 49 7.50 -0.87 3.53
N LEU A 50 6.61 -0.03 4.08
CA LEU A 50 5.58 0.65 3.30
C LEU A 50 6.20 1.61 2.28
N LEU A 51 7.13 2.48 2.71
CA LEU A 51 7.77 3.46 1.83
C LEU A 51 8.52 2.78 0.68
N ASN A 52 9.27 1.70 0.95
CA ASN A 52 9.94 0.92 -0.08
C ASN A 52 8.96 0.34 -1.11
N PHE A 53 7.79 -0.13 -0.67
CA PHE A 53 6.73 -0.60 -1.58
C PHE A 53 6.16 0.55 -2.42
N LEU A 54 5.84 1.67 -1.79
CA LEU A 54 5.30 2.85 -2.48
C LEU A 54 6.31 3.45 -3.47
N ASP A 55 7.59 3.47 -3.12
CA ASP A 55 8.65 3.96 -4.00
C ASP A 55 8.79 3.13 -5.28
N GLN A 56 8.43 1.85 -5.23
CA GLN A 56 8.45 0.96 -6.40
C GLN A 56 7.14 0.99 -7.20
N TYR A 57 5.98 1.05 -6.52
CA TYR A 57 4.70 0.71 -7.15
C TYR A 57 3.64 1.83 -7.12
N ALA A 58 3.85 2.96 -6.42
CA ALA A 58 2.81 3.97 -6.24
C ALA A 58 2.24 4.54 -7.55
N SER A 59 3.04 4.59 -8.62
CA SER A 59 2.59 5.02 -9.95
C SER A 59 1.59 4.07 -10.59
N GLN A 60 1.71 2.77 -10.33
CA GLN A 60 0.85 1.72 -10.88
C GLN A 60 -0.35 1.42 -9.98
N MET A 61 -0.34 1.90 -8.73
CA MET A 61 -1.38 1.57 -7.77
C MET A 61 -2.74 2.13 -8.19
N PRO A 62 -3.83 1.38 -7.98
CA PRO A 62 -5.19 1.91 -8.02
C PRO A 62 -5.38 3.05 -7.00
N ARG A 63 -6.17 4.07 -7.36
CA ARG A 63 -6.34 5.30 -6.54
C ARG A 63 -6.75 4.99 -5.11
N ILE A 64 -7.68 4.05 -4.97
CA ILE A 64 -8.25 3.66 -3.68
C ILE A 64 -7.18 2.94 -2.85
N MET A 65 -6.47 1.98 -3.43
CA MET A 65 -5.39 1.26 -2.76
C MET A 65 -4.34 2.24 -2.23
N LEU A 66 -3.86 3.17 -3.07
CA LEU A 66 -2.89 4.17 -2.67
C LEU A 66 -3.40 5.05 -1.53
N ARG A 67 -4.60 5.64 -1.66
CA ARG A 67 -5.14 6.56 -0.65
C ARG A 67 -5.23 5.90 0.73
N TYR A 68 -5.71 4.66 0.80
CA TYR A 68 -5.80 3.91 2.06
C TYR A 68 -4.41 3.62 2.66
N SER A 69 -3.41 3.30 1.83
CA SER A 69 -2.03 3.08 2.28
C SER A 69 -1.39 4.32 2.90
N LEU A 70 -1.77 5.53 2.46
CA LEU A 70 -1.16 6.78 2.89
C LEU A 70 -1.80 7.40 4.16
N GLU A 71 -2.91 6.87 4.66
CA GLU A 71 -3.73 7.54 5.70
C GLU A 71 -3.00 7.84 7.01
N LYS A 72 -1.94 7.10 7.33
CA LYS A 72 -1.15 7.28 8.56
C LYS A 72 0.22 7.91 8.32
N LEU A 73 0.54 8.27 7.08
CA LEU A 73 1.77 8.97 6.76
C LEU A 73 1.63 10.48 7.02
N PRO A 74 2.74 11.17 7.33
CA PRO A 74 2.78 12.63 7.36
C PRO A 74 2.27 13.27 6.05
N PRO A 75 1.68 14.47 6.10
CA PRO A 75 1.14 15.16 4.94
C PRO A 75 2.11 15.26 3.76
N GLU A 76 3.38 15.56 4.02
CA GLU A 76 4.43 15.71 3.01
C GLU A 76 4.66 14.42 2.21
N LEU A 77 4.76 13.27 2.90
CA LEU A 77 4.92 11.98 2.25
C LEU A 77 3.66 11.58 1.48
N ARG A 78 2.48 11.87 2.05
CA ARG A 78 1.20 11.63 1.36
C ARG A 78 1.13 12.40 0.05
N GLU A 79 1.50 13.69 0.06
CA GLU A 79 1.49 14.53 -1.13
C GLU A 79 2.52 14.05 -2.16
N LYS A 80 3.74 13.69 -1.73
CA LYS A 80 4.77 13.10 -2.59
C LYS A 80 4.24 11.90 -3.38
N TYR A 81 3.62 10.92 -2.70
CA TYR A 81 3.14 9.71 -3.39
C TYR A 81 1.87 9.95 -4.21
N LEU A 82 1.02 10.90 -3.82
CA LEU A 82 -0.12 11.30 -4.64
C LEU A 82 0.37 11.94 -5.95
N LYS A 83 1.30 12.90 -5.90
CA LYS A 83 1.90 13.54 -7.08
C LYS A 83 2.57 12.52 -7.98
N ARG A 84 3.41 11.65 -7.42
CA ARG A 84 4.11 10.59 -8.16
C ARG A 84 3.19 9.70 -8.98
N ARG A 85 1.95 9.49 -8.54
CA ARG A 85 0.95 8.72 -9.28
C ARG A 85 0.36 9.46 -10.48
N TYR A 86 0.37 10.79 -10.46
CA TYR A 86 -0.14 11.63 -11.55
C TYR A 86 0.97 12.17 -12.47
N GLU A 87 2.25 11.96 -12.13
CA GLU A 87 3.42 12.46 -12.87
C GLU A 87 3.93 11.55 -14.00
N LEU A 88 3.17 10.53 -14.41
CA LEU A 88 3.45 9.78 -15.64
C LEU A 88 2.47 10.18 -16.75
N PRO A 89 2.96 10.42 -17.99
CA PRO A 89 2.14 10.81 -19.14
C PRO A 89 1.11 9.75 -19.54
#